data_AF-A0A519V445-F1
#
_entry.id   AF-A0A519V445-F1
#
_cell.length_a   1.000
_cell.length_b   1.000
_cell.length_c   1.000
_cell.angle_alpha   90.00
_cell.angle_beta   90.00
_cell.angle_gamma   90.00
#
_symmetry.space_group_name_H-M   'P 1'
#
loop_
_entity.id
_entity.type
_entity.pdbx_description
1 polymer ?
#
loop_
_entity_poly.entity_id
_entity_poly.type
_entity_poly.pdbx_seq_one_letter_code
_entity_poly.pdbx_strand_id
1 'polypeptide(L)'
;MSTAKMIGFTLVMLTLSACKKPTENIKIILDTDVIKNTAMINVTDAQTGNPAPSNATISAAQKQQVVNIAITKTGTTAPPIVIPPPPVYNNTTLTFVGRCPNRTDLEIRPSVYVYFKKTSSSGAFQYLGYMEKGNITTNLLALNETYDFQIVYGGATYRTSQKIEQTSYNLTIDMPEACKF
;
A
#
# COMPACT_ATOMS: atom_id res chain seq x y z
N MET A 1 -7.79 61.52 15.53
CA MET A 1 -7.16 60.48 14.67
C MET A 1 -7.04 59.21 15.49
N SER A 2 -7.61 58.14 14.95
CA SER A 2 -7.96 56.89 15.65
C SER A 2 -6.74 56.00 15.89
N THR A 3 -6.58 55.52 17.13
CA THR A 3 -5.67 54.46 17.55
C THR A 3 -6.47 53.18 17.75
N ALA A 4 -6.29 52.19 16.86
CA ALA A 4 -6.48 50.75 17.14
C ALA A 4 -6.23 49.94 15.86
N LYS A 5 -5.08 49.26 15.77
CA LYS A 5 -4.89 48.17 14.81
C LYS A 5 -3.86 47.18 15.35
N MET A 6 -4.13 45.90 15.09
CA MET A 6 -3.31 44.71 15.35
C MET A 6 -3.47 44.02 16.72
N ILE A 7 -4.59 43.30 16.85
CA ILE A 7 -4.64 42.02 17.55
C ILE A 7 -4.97 40.97 16.49
N GLY A 8 -4.13 39.95 16.34
CA GLY A 8 -4.46 38.82 15.45
C GLY A 8 -3.25 38.05 14.95
N PHE A 9 -2.41 37.52 15.84
CA PHE A 9 -1.39 36.53 15.44
C PHE A 9 -0.95 35.63 16.60
N THR A 10 -1.86 34.91 17.26
CA THR A 10 -1.46 33.98 18.33
C THR A 10 -2.50 32.89 18.62
N LEU A 11 -2.89 32.03 17.66
CA LEU A 11 -3.59 30.78 18.02
C LEU A 11 -3.68 29.70 16.92
N VAL A 12 -2.58 29.20 16.36
CA VAL A 12 -2.59 27.92 15.61
C VAL A 12 -1.27 27.17 15.83
N MET A 13 -1.07 26.65 17.05
CA MET A 13 0.07 25.78 17.39
C MET A 13 -0.35 24.75 18.45
N LEU A 14 -1.42 23.99 18.16
CA LEU A 14 -1.82 22.80 18.91
C LEU A 14 -2.51 21.85 17.94
N THR A 15 -1.94 20.67 17.67
CA THR A 15 -2.62 19.38 17.33
C THR A 15 -1.71 18.27 16.75
N LEU A 16 -0.42 18.16 17.14
CA LEU A 16 0.44 17.05 16.66
C LEU A 16 1.10 16.22 17.78
N SER A 17 0.40 15.92 18.86
CA SER A 17 0.94 14.99 19.88
C SER A 17 -0.12 14.12 20.54
N ALA A 18 -0.65 13.15 19.80
CA ALA A 18 -1.36 12.01 20.38
C ALA A 18 -1.27 10.76 19.49
N CYS A 19 -0.08 10.15 19.42
CA CYS A 19 0.06 8.74 19.03
C CYS A 19 0.71 8.01 20.21
N LYS A 20 -0.08 7.65 21.22
CA LYS A 20 0.36 6.67 22.23
C LYS A 20 0.44 5.30 21.54
N LYS A 21 1.56 4.62 21.65
CA LYS A 21 1.73 3.27 21.08
C LYS A 21 0.73 2.32 21.77
N PRO A 22 -0.03 1.51 21.03
CA PRO A 22 -1.09 0.64 21.59
C PRO A 22 -0.56 -0.52 22.46
N THR A 23 0.75 -0.57 22.72
CA THR A 23 1.41 -1.61 23.51
C THR A 23 1.90 -1.12 24.88
N GLU A 24 1.78 0.17 25.20
CA GLU A 24 1.99 0.63 26.58
C GLU A 24 0.87 0.06 27.47
N ASN A 25 1.23 -0.78 28.44
CA ASN A 25 0.38 -1.40 29.49
C ASN A 25 -0.19 -2.81 29.24
N ILE A 26 0.29 -3.58 28.26
CA ILE A 26 -0.08 -5.00 28.18
C ILE A 26 0.87 -5.81 29.09
N LYS A 27 0.43 -6.12 30.31
CA LYS A 27 1.10 -7.09 31.21
C LYS A 27 0.41 -8.44 31.07
N ILE A 28 1.04 -9.38 30.38
CA ILE A 28 0.57 -10.77 30.33
C ILE A 28 0.99 -11.44 31.63
N ILE A 29 0.02 -11.73 32.51
CA ILE A 29 0.24 -12.53 33.72
C ILE A 29 -0.09 -13.97 33.35
N LEU A 30 0.94 -14.80 33.21
CA LEU A 30 0.79 -16.25 33.04
C LEU A 30 0.63 -16.85 34.44
N ASP A 31 -0.61 -17.13 34.80
CA ASP A 31 -0.93 -17.84 36.04
C ASP A 31 -0.71 -19.35 35.80
N THR A 32 0.30 -19.93 36.44
CA THR A 32 0.65 -21.36 36.28
C THR A 32 -0.13 -22.27 37.22
N ASP A 33 -1.02 -21.73 38.06
CA ASP A 33 -1.74 -22.50 39.09
C ASP A 33 -3.02 -23.22 38.61
N VAL A 34 -3.33 -23.17 37.32
CA VAL A 34 -4.59 -23.75 36.79
C VAL A 34 -4.52 -25.26 36.51
N ILE A 35 -3.32 -25.86 36.45
CA ILE A 35 -3.19 -27.29 36.15
C ILE A 35 -2.94 -28.10 37.42
N LYS A 36 -4.04 -28.48 38.11
CA LYS A 36 -4.00 -29.57 39.08
C LYS A 36 -3.90 -30.90 38.33
N ASN A 37 -2.68 -31.37 38.08
CA ASN A 37 -2.45 -32.69 37.51
C ASN A 37 -2.81 -33.76 38.56
N THR A 38 -4.00 -34.37 38.46
CA THR A 38 -4.28 -35.64 39.10
C THR A 38 -3.79 -36.75 38.18
N ALA A 39 -2.79 -37.52 38.62
CA ALA A 39 -2.31 -38.69 37.90
C ALA A 39 -2.84 -39.96 38.57
N MET A 40 -3.39 -40.89 37.79
CA MET A 40 -3.63 -42.25 38.25
C MET A 40 -2.38 -43.09 38.03
N ILE A 41 -1.98 -43.83 39.06
CA ILE A 41 -0.95 -44.85 38.97
C ILE A 41 -1.66 -46.20 38.97
N ASN A 42 -1.61 -46.92 37.84
CA ASN A 42 -2.04 -48.30 37.77
C ASN A 42 -0.81 -49.20 37.91
N VAL A 43 -0.81 -50.11 38.88
CA VAL A 43 0.31 -51.02 39.13
C VAL A 43 -0.12 -52.43 38.78
N THR A 44 0.62 -53.06 37.89
CA THR A 44 0.37 -54.42 37.40
C THR A 44 1.65 -55.22 37.56
N ASP A 45 1.51 -56.48 37.97
CA ASP A 45 2.63 -57.41 38.05
C ASP A 45 3.13 -57.75 36.63
N ALA A 46 4.43 -57.56 36.37
CA ALA A 46 5.01 -57.70 35.04
C ALA A 46 5.11 -59.15 34.54
N GLN A 47 5.06 -60.13 35.44
CA GLN A 47 5.14 -61.56 35.07
C GLN A 47 3.76 -62.13 34.73
N THR A 48 2.72 -61.66 35.42
CA THR A 48 1.38 -62.25 35.33
C THR A 48 0.35 -61.34 34.64
N GLY A 49 0.61 -60.03 34.56
CA GLY A 49 -0.36 -59.06 34.03
C GLY A 49 -1.54 -58.77 34.95
N ASN A 50 -1.54 -59.30 36.18
CA ASN A 50 -2.59 -59.07 37.17
C ASN A 50 -2.35 -57.78 37.99
N PRO A 51 -3.40 -57.15 38.56
CA PRO A 51 -3.23 -56.02 39.46
C PRO A 51 -2.31 -56.34 40.63
N ALA A 52 -1.49 -55.38 41.05
CA ALA A 52 -0.65 -55.55 42.23
C ALA A 52 -1.50 -55.86 43.47
N PRO A 53 -1.01 -56.70 44.41
CA PRO A 53 -1.75 -57.05 45.62
C PRO A 53 -2.03 -55.80 46.48
N SER A 54 -3.11 -55.85 47.26
CA SER A 54 -3.64 -54.69 48.01
C SER A 54 -2.68 -54.12 49.07
N ASN A 55 -1.62 -54.83 49.42
CA ASN A 55 -0.59 -54.41 50.37
C ASN A 55 0.71 -53.91 49.70
N ALA A 56 0.74 -53.78 48.37
CA ALA A 56 1.89 -53.25 47.67
C ALA A 56 2.10 -51.77 48.04
N THR A 57 3.33 -51.41 48.44
CA THR A 57 3.72 -50.04 48.76
C THR A 57 4.57 -49.46 47.64
N ILE A 58 4.20 -48.27 47.17
CA ILE A 58 4.99 -47.48 46.22
C ILE A 58 5.76 -46.45 47.02
N SER A 59 7.09 -46.60 47.10
CA SER A 59 7.96 -45.59 47.70
C SER A 59 8.63 -44.77 46.60
N ALA A 60 8.36 -43.47 46.58
CA ALA A 60 9.07 -42.55 45.70
C ALA A 60 10.43 -42.21 46.33
N ALA A 61 11.46 -42.99 46.00
CA ALA A 61 12.81 -42.78 46.55
C ALA A 61 13.52 -41.56 45.93
N GLN A 62 13.06 -41.07 44.76
CA GLN A 62 13.65 -39.92 44.08
C GLN A 62 12.61 -38.93 43.57
N LYS A 63 12.96 -37.64 43.61
CA LYS A 63 12.13 -36.55 43.10
C LYS A 63 11.86 -36.76 41.61
N GLN A 64 10.64 -36.43 41.19
CA GLN A 64 10.16 -36.54 39.81
C GLN A 64 11.19 -35.99 38.81
N GLN A 65 11.56 -36.81 37.82
CA GLN A 65 12.44 -36.40 36.75
C GLN A 65 11.70 -35.39 35.86
N VAL A 66 12.02 -34.12 36.01
CA VAL A 66 11.61 -33.08 35.07
C VAL A 66 12.46 -33.25 33.82
N VAL A 67 11.90 -33.88 32.80
CA VAL A 67 12.54 -33.93 31.48
C VAL A 67 12.16 -32.66 30.73
N ASN A 68 13.12 -31.77 30.53
CA ASN A 68 12.95 -30.61 29.67
C ASN A 68 12.83 -31.10 28.22
N ILE A 69 11.60 -31.25 27.73
CA ILE A 69 11.36 -31.49 26.30
C ILE A 69 11.56 -30.16 25.59
N ALA A 70 12.61 -30.05 24.78
CA ALA A 70 12.83 -28.88 23.94
C ALA A 70 11.71 -28.80 22.90
N ILE A 71 10.82 -27.82 23.04
CA ILE A 71 9.76 -27.56 22.05
C ILE A 71 10.34 -26.57 21.04
N THR A 72 10.67 -27.04 19.84
CA THR A 72 11.04 -26.16 18.74
C THR A 72 9.76 -25.60 18.12
N LYS A 73 9.58 -24.28 18.16
CA LYS A 73 8.47 -23.62 17.46
C LYS A 73 8.66 -23.76 15.95
N THR A 74 8.07 -24.80 15.36
CA THR A 74 7.93 -24.94 13.90
C THR A 74 6.72 -24.16 13.44
N GLY A 75 6.96 -23.09 12.70
CA GLY A 75 5.91 -22.20 12.19
C GLY A 75 6.41 -20.77 12.12
N THR A 76 6.98 -20.39 10.98
CA THR A 76 7.13 -18.98 10.63
C THR A 76 5.73 -18.43 10.38
N THR A 77 5.22 -17.59 11.29
CA THR A 77 4.00 -16.79 11.08
C THR A 77 4.26 -15.65 10.09
N ALA A 78 5.12 -15.86 9.09
CA ALA A 78 5.32 -14.87 8.05
C ALA A 78 3.96 -14.70 7.36
N PRO A 79 3.37 -13.49 7.35
CA PRO A 79 2.15 -13.26 6.62
C PRO A 79 2.35 -13.73 5.18
N PRO A 80 1.31 -14.28 4.53
CA PRO A 80 1.41 -14.66 3.14
C PRO A 80 2.00 -13.50 2.34
N ILE A 81 3.05 -13.76 1.56
CA ILE A 81 3.63 -12.77 0.67
C ILE A 81 2.54 -12.43 -0.34
N VAL A 82 1.87 -11.30 -0.14
CA VAL A 82 0.88 -10.80 -1.10
C VAL A 82 1.65 -10.26 -2.28
N ILE A 83 1.82 -11.07 -3.32
CA ILE A 83 2.41 -10.62 -4.58
C ILE A 83 1.36 -9.75 -5.27
N PRO A 84 1.63 -8.46 -5.55
CA PRO A 84 0.70 -7.62 -6.26
C PRO A 84 0.40 -8.22 -7.64
N PRO A 85 -0.86 -8.21 -8.10
CA PRO A 85 -1.18 -8.67 -9.44
C PRO A 85 -0.37 -7.87 -10.47
N PRO A 86 0.10 -8.49 -11.57
CA PRO A 86 0.78 -7.79 -12.64
C PRO A 86 -0.06 -6.63 -13.18
N PRO A 87 0.55 -5.49 -13.56
CA PRO A 87 -0.17 -4.41 -14.19
C PRO A 87 -0.78 -4.86 -15.52
N VAL A 88 -2.03 -4.44 -15.76
CA VAL A 88 -2.78 -4.75 -16.99
C VAL A 88 -2.63 -3.59 -17.97
N TYR A 89 -2.43 -3.91 -19.25
CA TYR A 89 -2.26 -2.94 -20.34
C TYR A 89 -3.34 -3.16 -21.40
N ASN A 90 -4.01 -2.09 -21.81
CA ASN A 90 -5.02 -2.11 -22.88
C ASN A 90 -4.64 -1.10 -23.97
N ASN A 91 -5.20 -1.27 -25.17
CA ASN A 91 -5.14 -0.24 -26.20
C ASN A 91 -5.99 0.96 -25.77
N THR A 92 -5.32 2.03 -25.37
CA THR A 92 -5.93 3.27 -24.92
C THR A 92 -5.76 4.33 -26.00
N THR A 93 -6.86 4.97 -26.37
CA THR A 93 -6.90 6.10 -27.31
C THR A 93 -7.01 7.40 -26.51
N LEU A 94 -6.10 8.34 -26.79
CA LEU A 94 -6.09 9.68 -26.23
C LEU A 94 -6.36 10.69 -27.34
N THR A 95 -7.40 11.48 -27.16
CA THR A 95 -7.78 12.58 -28.05
C THR A 95 -7.44 13.89 -27.37
N PHE A 96 -6.34 14.53 -27.77
CA PHE A 96 -5.89 15.82 -27.28
C PHE A 96 -6.53 16.96 -28.06
N VAL A 97 -7.04 17.92 -27.30
CA VAL A 97 -7.63 19.16 -27.79
C VAL A 97 -6.92 20.33 -27.12
N GLY A 98 -6.23 21.14 -27.91
CA GLY A 98 -5.66 22.40 -27.46
C GLY A 98 -6.73 23.49 -27.42
N ARG A 99 -6.86 24.17 -26.28
CA ARG A 99 -7.77 25.30 -26.10
C ARG A 99 -6.98 26.60 -25.94
N CYS A 100 -7.50 27.67 -26.52
CA CYS A 100 -7.03 29.02 -26.25
C CYS A 100 -7.82 29.63 -25.09
N PRO A 101 -7.19 29.99 -23.95
CA PRO A 101 -7.92 30.54 -22.80
C PRO A 101 -8.78 31.77 -23.14
N ASN A 102 -8.27 32.63 -24.03
CA ASN A 102 -8.91 33.89 -24.44
C ASN A 102 -9.69 33.79 -25.77
N ARG A 103 -9.71 32.62 -26.42
CA ARG A 103 -10.36 32.39 -27.72
C ARG A 103 -11.07 31.04 -27.71
N THR A 104 -12.33 31.02 -27.29
CA THR A 104 -13.14 29.80 -27.23
C THR A 104 -13.62 29.32 -28.60
N ASP A 105 -13.48 30.17 -29.63
CA ASP A 105 -13.79 29.88 -31.02
C ASP A 105 -12.70 29.05 -31.73
N LEU A 106 -11.52 28.91 -31.11
CA LEU A 106 -10.39 28.19 -31.70
C LEU A 106 -10.12 26.88 -30.96
N GLU A 107 -10.10 25.80 -31.73
CA GLU A 107 -9.65 24.47 -31.30
C GLU A 107 -8.34 24.11 -32.04
N ILE A 108 -7.32 23.69 -31.29
CA ILE A 108 -6.04 23.25 -31.84
C ILE A 108 -5.97 21.73 -31.76
N ARG A 109 -5.76 21.06 -32.90
CA ARG A 109 -5.54 19.62 -32.99
C ARG A 109 -4.12 19.33 -33.49
N PRO A 110 -3.14 19.23 -32.59
CA PRO A 110 -1.73 19.17 -32.98
C PRO A 110 -1.34 17.80 -33.53
N SER A 111 -0.37 17.80 -34.45
CA SER A 111 0.33 16.58 -34.90
C SER A 111 1.79 16.63 -34.44
N VAL A 112 2.07 16.01 -33.29
CA VAL A 112 3.34 16.16 -32.56
C VAL A 112 3.71 14.89 -31.80
N TYR A 113 4.99 14.78 -31.40
CA TYR A 113 5.43 13.73 -30.50
C TYR A 113 4.87 13.94 -29.09
N VAL A 114 4.35 12.86 -28.50
CA VAL A 114 3.85 12.81 -27.14
C VAL A 114 4.86 12.06 -26.27
N TYR A 115 5.14 12.63 -25.11
CA TYR A 115 5.96 12.02 -24.08
C TYR A 115 5.12 11.82 -22.82
N PHE A 116 5.47 10.83 -22.01
CA PHE A 116 4.73 10.48 -20.81
C PHE A 116 5.65 10.02 -19.67
N LYS A 117 5.14 10.09 -18.45
CA LYS A 117 5.72 9.41 -17.28
C LYS A 117 4.61 9.13 -16.27
N LYS A 118 4.81 8.16 -15.38
CA LYS A 118 3.92 8.01 -14.21
C LYS A 118 4.01 9.27 -13.35
N THR A 119 2.90 9.82 -12.90
CA THR A 119 2.87 11.03 -12.07
C THR A 119 3.61 10.83 -10.74
N SER A 120 3.61 9.61 -10.20
CA SER A 120 4.38 9.22 -9.02
C SER A 120 5.88 9.07 -9.26
N SER A 121 6.34 9.16 -10.51
CA SER A 121 7.75 8.97 -10.87
C SER A 121 8.51 10.30 -10.91
N SER A 122 9.70 10.30 -10.29
CA SER A 122 10.71 11.35 -10.42
C SER A 122 11.55 11.22 -11.71
N GLY A 123 11.31 10.18 -12.52
CA GLY A 123 12.01 9.94 -13.77
C GLY A 123 11.74 10.99 -14.85
N ALA A 124 12.57 10.94 -15.89
CA ALA A 124 12.38 11.74 -17.10
C ALA A 124 11.15 11.28 -17.89
N PHE A 125 10.62 12.18 -18.71
CA PHE A 125 9.57 11.85 -19.68
C PHE A 125 10.11 10.87 -20.73
N GLN A 126 9.33 9.85 -21.03
CA GLN A 126 9.63 8.82 -22.01
C GLN A 126 8.77 9.04 -23.25
N TYR A 127 9.26 8.60 -24.41
CA TYR A 127 8.50 8.70 -25.66
C TYR A 127 7.28 7.77 -25.62
N LEU A 128 6.09 8.32 -25.91
CA LEU A 128 4.85 7.54 -26.02
C LEU A 128 4.54 7.17 -27.48
N GLY A 129 4.69 8.15 -28.38
CA GLY A 129 4.34 7.99 -29.80
C GLY A 129 4.15 9.33 -30.51
N TYR A 130 3.87 9.26 -31.81
CA TYR A 130 3.47 10.42 -32.60
C TYR A 130 1.94 10.52 -32.60
N MET A 131 1.43 11.68 -32.23
CA MET A 131 0.01 11.99 -32.27
C MET A 131 -0.31 12.66 -33.60
N GLU A 132 -1.41 12.26 -34.23
CA GLU A 132 -1.88 12.81 -35.49
C GLU A 132 -3.22 13.51 -35.30
N LYS A 133 -3.27 14.82 -35.57
CA LYS A 133 -4.49 15.66 -35.46
C LYS A 133 -5.19 15.48 -34.12
N GLY A 134 -4.42 15.45 -33.04
CA GLY A 134 -4.90 15.25 -31.68
C GLY A 134 -5.16 13.79 -31.29
N ASN A 135 -5.03 12.80 -32.16
CA ASN A 135 -5.31 11.39 -31.81
C ASN A 135 -4.04 10.55 -31.69
N ILE A 136 -3.97 9.73 -30.65
CA ILE A 136 -2.92 8.72 -30.47
C ILE A 136 -3.51 7.49 -29.77
N THR A 137 -3.12 6.29 -30.20
CA THR A 137 -3.48 5.02 -29.55
C THR A 137 -2.20 4.32 -29.07
N THR A 138 -2.23 3.78 -27.85
CA THR A 138 -1.05 3.18 -27.22
C THR A 138 -1.44 2.03 -26.28
N ASN A 139 -0.55 1.07 -26.11
CA ASN A 139 -0.65 -0.03 -25.14
C ASN A 139 0.39 0.09 -24.01
N LEU A 140 1.06 1.23 -23.87
CA LEU A 140 2.13 1.44 -22.88
C LEU A 140 1.62 1.96 -21.53
N LEU A 141 0.31 2.20 -21.42
CA LEU A 141 -0.31 2.77 -20.23
C LEU A 141 -1.00 1.68 -19.43
N ALA A 142 -0.49 1.41 -18.23
CA ALA A 142 -1.12 0.48 -17.31
C ALA A 142 -2.45 1.03 -16.76
N LEU A 143 -3.43 0.15 -16.59
CA LEU A 143 -4.73 0.46 -16.00
C LEU A 143 -4.59 0.84 -14.51
N ASN A 144 -5.46 1.74 -14.06
CA ASN A 144 -5.52 2.38 -12.75
C ASN A 144 -4.30 3.22 -12.35
N GLU A 145 -3.41 3.53 -13.30
CA GLU A 145 -2.24 4.38 -13.08
C GLU A 145 -2.49 5.81 -13.60
N THR A 146 -1.84 6.79 -12.97
CA THR A 146 -1.88 8.20 -13.38
C THR A 146 -0.59 8.57 -14.09
N TYR A 147 -0.73 9.20 -15.26
CA TYR A 147 0.39 9.63 -16.08
C TYR A 147 0.34 11.13 -16.34
N ASP A 148 1.52 11.75 -16.37
CA ASP A 148 1.72 13.08 -16.91
C ASP A 148 2.13 12.95 -18.37
N PHE A 149 1.47 13.70 -19.25
CA PHE A 149 1.76 13.81 -20.67
C PHE A 149 2.41 15.14 -20.96
N GLN A 150 3.36 15.14 -21.88
CA GLN A 150 4.07 16.32 -22.34
C GLN A 150 4.12 16.35 -23.87
N ILE A 151 3.83 17.52 -24.43
CA ILE A 151 3.97 17.81 -25.85
C ILE A 151 4.69 19.14 -26.04
N VAL A 152 5.29 19.32 -27.21
CA VAL A 152 5.88 20.59 -27.63
C VAL A 152 5.15 21.05 -28.90
N TYR A 153 4.58 22.25 -28.86
CA TYR A 153 3.82 22.83 -29.97
C TYR A 153 4.06 24.33 -30.03
N GLY A 154 4.30 24.88 -31.22
CA GLY A 154 4.59 26.31 -31.39
C GLY A 154 5.81 26.80 -30.57
N GLY A 155 6.79 25.94 -30.31
CA GLY A 155 7.97 26.26 -29.48
C GLY A 155 7.73 26.25 -27.97
N ALA A 156 6.49 26.06 -27.50
CA ALA A 156 6.14 25.95 -26.09
C ALA A 156 5.91 24.49 -25.67
N THR A 157 6.19 24.20 -24.40
CA THR A 157 5.91 22.90 -23.79
C THR A 157 4.61 22.95 -23.02
N TYR A 158 3.74 21.97 -23.24
CA TYR A 158 2.48 21.82 -22.51
C TYR A 158 2.39 20.47 -21.83
N ARG A 159 1.71 20.44 -20.68
CA ARG A 159 1.54 19.24 -19.86
C ARG A 159 0.12 19.08 -19.38
N THR A 160 -0.31 17.83 -19.23
CA THR A 160 -1.59 17.45 -18.62
C THR A 160 -1.46 16.09 -17.95
N SER A 161 -2.33 15.77 -17.01
CA SER A 161 -2.29 14.51 -16.27
C SER A 161 -3.61 13.75 -16.44
N GLN A 162 -3.53 12.43 -16.64
CA GLN A 162 -4.72 11.57 -16.76
C GLN A 162 -4.51 10.25 -16.04
N LYS A 163 -5.53 9.84 -15.28
CA LYS A 163 -5.64 8.48 -14.72
C LYS A 163 -6.31 7.54 -15.74
N ILE A 164 -5.70 6.38 -15.96
CA ILE A 164 -6.12 5.42 -17.00
C ILE A 164 -7.01 4.34 -16.37
N GLU A 165 -8.31 4.50 -16.48
CA GLU A 165 -9.38 3.64 -15.97
C GLU A 165 -10.26 3.08 -17.11
N GLN A 166 -10.17 3.65 -18.31
CA GLN A 166 -10.88 3.23 -19.53
C GLN A 166 -9.97 3.33 -20.77
N THR A 167 -10.49 2.96 -21.94
CA THR A 167 -9.72 2.85 -23.20
C THR A 167 -9.83 4.08 -24.11
N SER A 168 -10.59 5.11 -23.73
CA SER A 168 -10.78 6.31 -24.56
C SER A 168 -10.90 7.55 -23.70
N TYR A 169 -10.14 8.60 -24.02
CA TYR A 169 -10.12 9.87 -23.30
C TYR A 169 -10.11 11.07 -24.23
N ASN A 170 -10.82 12.12 -23.83
CA ASN A 170 -10.69 13.45 -24.41
C ASN A 170 -9.94 14.34 -23.42
N LEU A 171 -8.74 14.77 -23.80
CA LEU A 171 -7.82 15.55 -22.97
C LEU A 171 -7.76 16.97 -23.49
N THR A 172 -8.11 17.94 -22.64
CA THR A 172 -7.98 19.36 -22.99
C THR A 172 -6.70 19.92 -22.38
N ILE A 173 -5.95 20.68 -23.19
CA ILE A 173 -4.73 21.37 -22.76
C ILE A 173 -4.87 22.85 -23.11
N ASP A 174 -4.72 23.73 -22.13
CA ASP A 174 -4.66 25.17 -22.40
C ASP A 174 -3.31 25.52 -23.06
N MET A 175 -3.38 26.10 -24.26
CA MET A 175 -2.21 26.40 -25.11
C MET A 175 -2.06 27.90 -25.42
N PRO A 176 -1.94 28.79 -24.41
CA PRO A 176 -1.99 30.24 -24.63
C PRO A 176 -0.94 30.76 -25.62
N GLU A 177 0.29 30.22 -25.62
CA GLU A 177 1.35 30.65 -26.55
C GLU A 177 1.04 30.30 -28.01
N ALA A 178 0.37 29.18 -28.27
CA ALA A 178 -0.06 28.79 -29.61
C ALA A 178 -1.18 29.68 -30.18
N CYS A 179 -1.77 30.53 -29.33
CA CYS A 179 -2.89 31.41 -29.67
C CYS A 179 -2.45 32.84 -29.99
N LYS A 180 -1.14 33.12 -30.00
CA LYS A 180 -0.56 34.42 -30.33
C LYS A 180 -0.26 34.46 -31.83
N PHE A 181 -1.30 34.71 -32.64
CA PHE A 181 -1.21 34.91 -34.08
C PHE A 181 -1.72 36.30 -34.47
#